data_AF-E1ZUP4-F1
#
_entry.id   AF-E1ZUP4-F1
#
_cell.length_a   1.000
_cell.length_b   1.000
_cell.length_c   1.000
_cell.angle_alpha   90.00
_cell.angle_beta   90.00
_cell.angle_gamma   90.00
#
_symmetry.space_group_name_H-M   'P 1'
#
loop_
_entity.id
_entity.type
_entity.pdbx_description
1 polymer ?
#
loop_
_entity_poly.entity_id
_entity_poly.type
_entity_poly.pdbx_seq_one_letter_code
_entity_poly.pdbx_strand_id
1 'polypeptide(L)'
;LLGYPLGETVAGEGAKAVLADNFQQVAQAVLQAYDGGELAAALASGHDGYKKWVNSVGKAQGRKGKRLFMPMRVAFTGRMSGPDVGEVLAMLALEEGDVAEEGAYVALSQRMDQLRAWLAANPAPAAAPEE
;
A
#
# COMPACT_ATOMS: atom_id res chain seq x y z
N LEU A 1 -14.90 3.80 -1.00
CA LEU A 1 -13.62 4.32 -0.43
C LEU A 1 -12.33 3.66 -0.98
N LEU A 2 -12.38 2.74 -1.93
CA LEU A 2 -11.22 2.30 -2.73
C LEU A 2 -11.50 2.36 -4.26
N GLY A 3 -12.43 3.22 -4.68
CA GLY A 3 -12.93 3.27 -6.07
C GLY A 3 -12.01 3.97 -7.08
N TYR A 4 -10.75 4.25 -6.75
CA TYR A 4 -9.82 4.90 -7.68
C TYR A 4 -8.88 3.88 -8.31
N PRO A 5 -8.78 3.85 -9.65
CA PRO A 5 -7.87 2.94 -10.35
C PRO A 5 -6.43 3.29 -9.97
N LEU A 6 -5.76 2.35 -9.32
CA LEU A 6 -4.34 2.48 -8.98
C LEU A 6 -3.55 2.86 -10.23
N GLY A 7 -3.86 2.18 -11.35
CA GLY A 7 -3.24 2.36 -12.66
C GLY A 7 -3.26 3.80 -13.17
N GLU A 8 -4.38 4.52 -13.06
CA GLU A 8 -4.44 5.92 -13.51
C GLU A 8 -3.66 6.84 -12.57
N THR A 9 -3.72 6.59 -11.27
CA THR A 9 -3.03 7.43 -10.29
C THR A 9 -1.52 7.30 -10.39
N VAL A 10 -1.02 6.06 -10.52
CA VAL A 10 0.41 5.80 -10.74
C VAL A 10 0.86 6.29 -12.12
N ALA A 11 -0.01 6.25 -13.14
CA ALA A 11 0.28 6.86 -14.45
C ALA A 11 0.29 8.40 -14.43
N GLY A 12 -0.32 9.01 -13.41
CA GLY A 12 -0.41 10.46 -13.25
C GLY A 12 0.95 11.13 -12.98
N GLU A 13 1.11 12.37 -13.46
CA GLU A 13 2.37 13.10 -13.37
C GLU A 13 2.82 13.36 -11.92
N GLY A 14 1.87 13.58 -11.01
CA GLY A 14 2.16 13.73 -9.58
C GLY A 14 2.73 12.47 -8.92
N ALA A 15 2.41 11.28 -9.45
CA ALA A 15 2.90 10.01 -8.91
C ALA A 15 4.30 9.67 -9.39
N LYS A 16 4.77 10.20 -10.52
CA LYS A 16 6.11 9.94 -11.06
C LYS A 16 7.21 10.16 -10.03
N ALA A 17 7.13 11.24 -9.24
CA ALA A 17 8.13 11.52 -8.20
C ALA A 17 8.11 10.49 -7.05
N VAL A 18 6.93 9.95 -6.72
CA VAL A 18 6.77 8.91 -5.69
C VAL A 18 7.21 7.54 -6.22
N LEU A 19 6.84 7.24 -7.48
CA LEU A 19 7.21 6.02 -8.19
C LEU A 19 8.72 5.89 -8.36
N ALA A 20 9.37 6.97 -8.78
CA ALA A 20 10.82 7.02 -8.99
C ALA A 20 11.63 6.96 -7.67
N ASP A 21 11.00 7.16 -6.51
CA ASP A 21 11.71 7.23 -5.22
C ASP A 21 11.81 5.87 -4.50
N ASN A 22 10.68 5.28 -4.06
CA ASN A 22 10.64 3.92 -3.48
C ASN A 22 9.26 3.26 -3.49
N PHE A 23 8.35 3.75 -4.31
CA PHE A 23 7.04 3.13 -4.38
C PHE A 23 7.14 1.61 -4.56
N GLN A 24 8.13 1.17 -5.34
CA GLN A 24 8.38 -0.24 -5.58
C GLN A 24 8.79 -1.05 -4.34
N GLN A 25 9.68 -0.53 -3.49
CA GLN A 25 10.08 -1.19 -2.24
C GLN A 25 8.92 -1.22 -1.24
N VAL A 26 8.12 -0.14 -1.19
CA VAL A 26 6.91 -0.10 -0.38
C VAL A 26 5.89 -1.10 -0.88
N ALA A 27 5.65 -1.16 -2.18
CA ALA A 27 4.72 -2.09 -2.78
C ALA A 27 5.10 -3.55 -2.51
N GLN A 28 6.40 -3.89 -2.59
CA GLN A 28 6.90 -5.21 -2.22
C GLN A 28 6.68 -5.52 -0.74
N ALA A 29 6.99 -4.58 0.16
CA ALA A 29 6.78 -4.75 1.60
C ALA A 29 5.29 -4.93 1.96
N VAL A 30 4.40 -4.18 1.28
CA VAL A 30 2.94 -4.32 1.43
C VAL A 30 2.49 -5.72 1.03
N LEU A 31 2.91 -6.22 -0.14
CA LEU A 31 2.55 -7.56 -0.59
C LEU A 31 3.09 -8.64 0.34
N GLN A 32 4.36 -8.55 0.75
CA GLN A 32 4.94 -9.51 1.68
C GLN A 32 4.20 -9.53 3.02
N ALA A 33 3.84 -8.37 3.55
CA ALA A 33 3.07 -8.28 4.78
C ALA A 33 1.63 -8.81 4.61
N TYR A 34 1.03 -8.64 3.42
CA TYR A 34 -0.28 -9.18 3.09
C TYR A 34 -0.25 -10.71 2.96
N ASP A 35 0.64 -11.26 2.12
CA ASP A 35 0.80 -12.71 1.94
C ASP A 35 1.23 -13.40 3.26
N GLY A 36 2.01 -12.72 4.10
CA GLY A 36 2.44 -13.22 5.42
C GLY A 36 1.45 -13.00 6.56
N GLY A 37 0.33 -12.31 6.33
CA GLY A 37 -0.68 -12.00 7.35
C GLY A 37 -0.27 -10.94 8.38
N GLU A 38 0.96 -10.42 8.32
CA GLU A 38 1.44 -9.34 9.20
C GLU A 38 0.62 -8.05 9.02
N LEU A 39 0.23 -7.74 7.78
CA LEU A 39 -0.63 -6.61 7.47
C LEU A 39 -2.01 -6.77 8.11
N ALA A 40 -2.62 -7.95 8.00
CA ALA A 40 -3.91 -8.24 8.62
C ALA A 40 -3.83 -8.13 10.15
N ALA A 41 -2.77 -8.64 10.77
CA ALA A 41 -2.53 -8.49 12.21
C ALA A 41 -2.33 -7.04 12.64
N ALA A 42 -1.60 -6.25 11.84
CA ALA A 42 -1.41 -4.83 12.08
C ALA A 42 -2.72 -4.05 11.97
N LEU A 43 -3.56 -4.37 10.99
CA LEU A 43 -4.88 -3.77 10.80
C LEU A 43 -5.88 -4.18 11.88
N ALA A 44 -5.82 -5.43 12.36
CA ALA A 44 -6.63 -5.89 13.50
C ALA A 44 -6.34 -5.10 14.79
N SER A 45 -5.13 -4.56 14.91
CA SER A 45 -4.74 -3.64 15.99
C SER A 45 -5.16 -2.18 15.73
N GLY A 46 -5.93 -1.93 14.67
CA GLY A 46 -6.42 -0.62 14.27
C GLY A 46 -5.34 0.32 13.72
N HIS A 47 -5.63 1.62 13.77
CA HIS A 47 -4.76 2.68 13.25
C HIS A 47 -3.34 2.64 13.87
N ASP A 48 -3.21 2.42 15.19
CA ASP A 48 -1.91 2.34 15.86
C ASP A 48 -1.06 1.15 15.41
N GLY A 49 -1.69 -0.01 15.18
CA GLY A 49 -1.02 -1.20 14.67
C GLY A 49 -0.46 -0.98 13.27
N TYR A 50 -1.31 -0.49 12.36
CA TYR A 50 -0.89 -0.10 11.02
C TYR A 50 0.25 0.93 11.06
N LYS A 51 0.12 1.99 11.87
CA LYS A 51 1.14 3.03 11.97
C LYS A 51 2.48 2.48 12.47
N LYS A 52 2.47 1.56 13.43
CA LYS A 52 3.68 0.86 13.89
C LYS A 52 4.32 0.05 12.77
N TRP A 53 3.50 -0.72 12.05
CA TRP A 53 3.96 -1.51 10.91
C TRP A 53 4.59 -0.63 9.82
N VAL A 54 3.89 0.44 9.39
CA VAL A 54 4.43 1.40 8.41
C VAL A 54 5.76 1.97 8.89
N ASN A 55 5.87 2.37 10.16
CA ASN A 55 7.14 2.87 10.71
C ASN A 55 8.25 1.79 10.69
N SER A 56 7.93 0.53 10.90
CA SER A 56 8.88 -0.59 10.80
C SER A 56 9.40 -0.73 9.36
N VAL A 57 8.50 -0.77 8.38
CA VAL A 57 8.84 -0.79 6.96
C VAL A 57 9.70 0.41 6.58
N GLY A 58 9.35 1.60 7.09
CA GLY A 58 10.15 2.80 6.93
C GLY A 58 11.55 2.69 7.51
N LYS A 59 11.70 2.13 8.71
CA LYS A 59 13.03 1.89 9.30
C LYS A 59 13.85 0.93 8.45
N ALA A 60 13.27 -0.17 7.98
CA ALA A 60 13.94 -1.13 7.11
C ALA A 60 14.41 -0.49 5.79
N GLN A 61 13.62 0.43 5.24
CA GLN A 61 13.97 1.15 4.01
C GLN A 61 14.76 2.45 4.24
N GLY A 62 15.10 2.80 5.49
CA GLY A 62 15.80 4.05 5.83
C GLY A 62 14.99 5.33 5.58
N ARG A 63 13.65 5.27 5.64
CA ARG A 63 12.73 6.36 5.24
C ARG A 63 11.74 6.72 6.34
N LYS A 64 11.35 8.00 6.38
CA LYS A 64 10.43 8.57 7.37
C LYS A 64 9.57 9.67 6.76
N GLY A 65 8.45 9.98 7.42
CA GLY A 65 7.57 11.10 7.05
C GLY A 65 6.93 10.90 5.68
N LYS A 66 6.79 11.99 4.90
CA LYS A 66 6.08 11.95 3.60
C LYS A 66 6.67 10.93 2.62
N ARG A 67 7.98 10.69 2.62
CA ARG A 67 8.63 9.70 1.73
C ARG A 67 8.26 8.25 2.02
N LEU A 68 7.61 7.99 3.16
CA LEU A 68 7.09 6.68 3.55
C LEU A 68 5.57 6.63 3.46
N PHE A 69 4.89 7.62 4.07
CA PHE A 69 3.43 7.63 4.12
C PHE A 69 2.79 7.93 2.76
N MET A 70 3.44 8.71 1.90
CA MET A 70 2.91 9.06 0.58
C MET A 70 2.90 7.88 -0.41
N PRO A 71 3.99 7.11 -0.60
CA PRO A 71 3.93 5.88 -1.40
C PRO A 71 2.97 4.84 -0.81
N MET A 72 2.95 4.69 0.52
CA MET A 72 2.03 3.77 1.19
C MET A 72 0.57 4.12 0.89
N ARG A 73 0.23 5.41 0.95
CA ARG A 73 -1.10 5.90 0.58
C ARG A 73 -1.46 5.56 -0.85
N VAL A 74 -0.57 5.84 -1.80
CA VAL A 74 -0.84 5.56 -3.21
C VAL A 74 -1.06 4.06 -3.42
N ALA A 75 -0.26 3.19 -2.78
CA ALA A 75 -0.39 1.74 -2.92
C ALA A 75 -1.77 1.24 -2.45
N PHE A 76 -2.24 1.70 -1.28
CA PHE A 76 -3.51 1.27 -0.73
C PHE A 76 -4.72 2.00 -1.35
N THR A 77 -4.74 3.34 -1.31
CA THR A 77 -5.93 4.11 -1.69
C THR A 77 -5.90 4.63 -3.12
N GLY A 78 -4.74 4.63 -3.79
CA GLY A 78 -4.65 5.05 -5.19
C GLY A 78 -5.01 6.52 -5.32
N ARG A 79 -4.66 7.32 -4.31
CA ARG A 79 -4.79 8.78 -4.31
C ARG A 79 -3.57 9.39 -3.65
N MET A 80 -3.13 10.53 -4.17
CA MET A 80 -2.01 11.27 -3.55
C MET A 80 -2.46 12.12 -2.35
N SER A 81 -3.74 12.50 -2.34
CA SER A 81 -4.37 13.31 -1.30
C SER A 81 -5.66 12.63 -0.82
N GLY A 82 -5.84 12.56 0.50
CA GLY A 82 -6.98 11.90 1.12
C GLY A 82 -6.82 11.72 2.62
N PRO A 83 -7.83 11.12 3.28
CA PRO A 83 -7.80 10.81 4.70
C PRO A 83 -6.67 9.85 5.06
N ASP A 84 -6.44 9.65 6.36
CA ASP A 84 -5.39 8.75 6.82
C ASP A 84 -5.68 7.31 6.36
N VAL A 85 -4.65 6.68 5.79
CA VAL A 85 -4.78 5.34 5.20
C VAL A 85 -4.97 4.29 6.27
N GLY A 86 -4.38 4.49 7.45
CA GLY A 86 -4.55 3.58 8.57
C GLY A 86 -5.98 3.54 9.06
N GLU A 87 -6.65 4.69 9.09
CA GLU A 87 -8.09 4.74 9.42
C GLU A 87 -8.94 4.06 8.35
N VAL A 88 -8.69 4.34 7.06
CA VAL A 88 -9.42 3.73 5.95
C VAL A 88 -9.25 2.21 5.92
N LEU A 89 -8.01 1.72 6.08
CA LEU A 89 -7.73 0.29 6.08
C LEU A 89 -8.23 -0.40 7.35
N ALA A 90 -8.15 0.24 8.51
CA ALA A 90 -8.70 -0.32 9.74
C ALA A 90 -10.22 -0.49 9.64
N MET A 91 -10.93 0.49 9.03
CA MET A 91 -12.35 0.34 8.73
C MET A 91 -12.61 -0.84 7.79
N LEU A 92 -11.86 -0.95 6.69
CA LEU A 92 -12.02 -2.05 5.74
C LEU A 92 -11.68 -3.42 6.33
N ALA A 93 -10.67 -3.51 7.20
CA ALA A 93 -10.28 -4.76 7.86
C ALA A 93 -11.30 -5.20 8.92
N LEU A 94 -11.98 -4.25 9.56
CA LEU A 94 -13.11 -4.54 10.45
C LEU A 94 -14.35 -4.98 9.65
N GLU A 95 -14.53 -4.48 8.42
CA GLU A 95 -15.61 -4.85 7.51
C GLU A 95 -15.35 -6.16 6.72
N GLU A 96 -14.09 -6.58 6.57
CA GLU A 96 -13.69 -7.88 5.98
C GLU A 96 -14.14 -9.11 6.81
N GLY A 97 -14.85 -8.88 7.92
CA GLY A 97 -15.57 -9.89 8.68
C GLY A 97 -17.01 -10.18 8.19
N ASP A 98 -17.27 -10.25 6.88
CA ASP A 98 -18.54 -10.73 6.26
C ASP A 98 -19.54 -9.67 5.73
N VAL A 99 -19.11 -8.50 5.22
CA VAL A 99 -20.04 -7.66 4.42
C VAL A 99 -19.38 -7.03 3.20
N ALA A 100 -19.16 -7.84 2.16
CA ALA A 100 -18.93 -7.32 0.81
C ALA A 100 -20.29 -6.89 0.20
N GLU A 101 -20.72 -5.66 0.46
CA GLU A 101 -21.79 -5.05 -0.35
C GLU A 101 -21.22 -4.71 -1.75
N GLU A 102 -21.75 -5.43 -2.73
CA GLU A 102 -21.38 -5.43 -4.14
C GLU A 102 -21.51 -3.99 -4.73
N GLY A 103 -20.40 -3.42 -5.22
CA GLY A 103 -20.46 -2.36 -6.23
C GLY A 103 -19.82 -0.99 -5.91
N ALA A 104 -19.37 -0.70 -4.68
CA ALA A 104 -18.77 0.61 -4.35
C ALA A 104 -17.30 0.60 -3.87
N TYR A 105 -16.70 -0.59 -3.74
CA TYR A 105 -15.36 -0.77 -3.14
C TYR A 105 -14.55 -1.83 -3.89
N VAL A 106 -13.26 -1.57 -4.10
CA VAL A 106 -12.29 -2.59 -4.54
C VAL A 106 -11.87 -3.37 -3.30
N ALA A 107 -12.02 -4.69 -3.31
CA ALA A 107 -11.59 -5.55 -2.20
C ALA A 107 -10.07 -5.41 -1.98
N LEU A 108 -9.62 -5.56 -0.73
CA LEU A 108 -8.19 -5.48 -0.40
C LEU A 108 -7.37 -6.48 -1.24
N SER A 109 -7.87 -7.70 -1.39
CA SER A 109 -7.28 -8.75 -2.25
C SER A 109 -7.11 -8.30 -3.71
N GLN A 110 -8.15 -7.70 -4.29
CA GLN A 110 -8.13 -7.19 -5.66
C GLN A 110 -7.17 -6.00 -5.81
N ARG A 111 -7.03 -5.18 -4.76
CA ARG A 111 -6.02 -4.11 -4.72
C ARG A 111 -4.60 -4.66 -4.67
N MET A 112 -4.36 -5.73 -3.91
CA MET A 112 -3.07 -6.40 -3.89
C MET A 112 -2.72 -6.99 -5.25
N ASP A 113 -3.70 -7.57 -5.95
CA ASP A 113 -3.49 -8.09 -7.30
C ASP A 113 -3.09 -7.00 -8.29
N GLN A 114 -3.77 -5.83 -8.27
CA GLN A 114 -3.39 -4.66 -9.07
C GLN A 114 -1.96 -4.19 -8.77
N LEU A 115 -1.56 -4.17 -7.49
CA LEU A 115 -0.23 -3.77 -7.07
C LEU A 115 0.84 -4.78 -7.53
N ARG A 116 0.51 -6.08 -7.49
CA ARG A 116 1.35 -7.19 -7.96
C ARG A 116 1.55 -7.12 -9.47
N ALA A 117 0.49 -6.87 -10.23
CA ALA A 117 0.56 -6.64 -11.67
C ALA A 117 1.41 -5.41 -12.02
N TRP A 118 1.25 -4.31 -11.27
CA TRP A 118 2.08 -3.11 -11.46
C TRP A 118 3.56 -3.39 -11.20
N LEU A 119 3.88 -4.13 -10.14
CA LEU A 119 5.27 -4.55 -9.82
C LEU A 119 5.85 -5.48 -10.87
N ALA A 120 5.05 -6.38 -11.44
CA ALA A 120 5.49 -7.24 -12.54
C ALA A 120 5.80 -6.42 -13.80
N ALA A 121 5.04 -5.37 -14.08
CA ALA A 121 5.30 -4.43 -15.18
C ALA A 121 6.44 -3.44 -14.90
N ASN A 122 6.77 -3.22 -13.63
CA ASN A 122 7.82 -2.31 -13.16
C ASN A 122 8.74 -3.06 -12.20
N PRO A 123 9.51 -4.04 -12.70
CA PRO A 123 10.43 -4.80 -11.86
C PRO A 123 11.48 -3.87 -11.26
N ALA A 124 12.01 -4.24 -10.10
CA ALA A 124 13.16 -3.56 -9.54
C ALA A 124 14.25 -3.44 -10.59
N PRO A 125 14.99 -2.30 -10.64
CA PRO A 125 16.33 -2.40 -11.20
C PRO A 125 16.97 -3.55 -10.43
N ALA A 126 17.31 -4.62 -11.16
CA ALA A 126 17.78 -5.88 -10.57
C ALA A 126 18.73 -5.52 -9.45
N ALA A 127 18.38 -5.88 -8.22
CA ALA A 127 19.23 -5.63 -7.07
C ALA A 127 20.61 -6.17 -7.49
N ALA A 128 21.55 -5.25 -7.68
CA ALA A 128 22.94 -5.66 -7.81
C ALA A 128 23.20 -6.58 -6.62
N PRO A 129 23.78 -7.77 -6.82
CA PRO A 129 24.12 -8.62 -5.69
C PRO A 129 24.89 -7.75 -4.70
N GLU A 130 24.41 -7.64 -3.47
CA GLU A 130 25.20 -7.10 -2.38
C GLU A 130 26.45 -7.99 -2.29
N GLU A 131 27.59 -7.47 -2.76
CA GLU A 131 28.92 -8.02 -2.54
C GLU A 131 29.41 -7.75 -1.12
#